data_AF-A0A2N5JMX3-F1
#
_entry.id   AF-A0A2N5JMX3-F1
#
_cell.length_a   1.000
_cell.length_b   1.000
_cell.length_c   1.000
_cell.angle_alpha   90.00
_cell.angle_beta   90.00
_cell.angle_gamma   90.00
#
_symmetry.space_group_name_H-M   'P 1'
#
loop_
_entity.id
_entity.type
_entity.pdbx_description
1 polymer ?
#
loop_
_entity_poly.entity_id
_entity_poly.type
_entity_poly.pdbx_seq_one_letter_code
_entity_poly.pdbx_strand_id
1 'polypeptide(L)'
;MKYRWTLSDLVFPQDQGLLTERLTDRFQPLSEVAQRYRLEAKYLLAGEVQPYSSIVLTHSHWSDQDSLQQVVFKLEQEYGCPVILIGAEGRGIVKPDRSFLLEQVSSWLKEWHKDGKFVVQPQKIDQVIDRWRKFCRPYRSSYTNNDLKIEAIIPYDRVMANDLNSLYQTVAPFMTERPLFCLSSVPMPREKIVNVKGINFVWAEQKDQAETLKRWQKIDLVFYLEKTQKSQWQGTIVDVEPTRDGRIPV
;
A
#
# COMPACT_ATOMS: atom_id res chain seq x y z
N MET A 1 24.57 -29.61 7.17
CA MET A 1 23.93 -28.28 7.20
C MET A 1 24.77 -27.39 8.11
N LYS A 2 25.53 -26.45 7.55
CA LYS A 2 26.42 -25.59 8.32
C LYS A 2 26.13 -24.12 7.94
N TYR A 3 26.09 -23.25 8.94
CA TYR A 3 26.18 -21.78 8.85
C TYR A 3 24.86 -21.00 8.62
N ARG A 4 24.22 -20.57 9.72
CA ARG A 4 23.07 -19.66 9.85
C ARG A 4 23.30 -18.76 11.06
N TRP A 5 22.96 -17.46 10.99
CA TRP A 5 23.00 -16.55 12.14
C TRP A 5 21.57 -16.33 12.66
N THR A 6 21.38 -16.28 13.97
CA THR A 6 20.08 -16.05 14.61
C THR A 6 20.04 -14.68 15.27
N LEU A 7 19.07 -13.84 14.88
CA LEU A 7 18.72 -12.62 15.59
C LEU A 7 17.27 -12.77 16.03
N SER A 8 17.03 -12.83 17.34
CA SER A 8 15.68 -12.93 17.92
C SER A 8 14.83 -14.02 17.26
N ASP A 9 15.40 -15.23 17.15
CA ASP A 9 14.82 -16.42 16.50
C ASP A 9 14.65 -16.38 14.97
N LEU A 10 14.96 -15.25 14.31
CA LEU A 10 15.01 -15.15 12.85
C LEU A 10 16.36 -15.62 12.30
N VAL A 11 16.34 -16.36 11.18
CA VAL A 11 17.50 -17.04 10.60
C VAL A 11 18.01 -16.31 9.35
N PHE A 12 19.18 -15.70 9.42
CA PHE A 12 19.74 -14.90 8.32
C PHE A 12 20.74 -15.70 7.46
N PRO A 13 20.81 -15.45 6.14
CA PRO A 13 21.90 -15.95 5.29
C PRO A 13 23.25 -15.31 5.71
N GLN A 14 24.35 -16.08 5.67
CA GLN A 14 25.66 -15.70 6.21
C GLN A 14 26.35 -14.52 5.48
N ASP A 15 25.88 -14.14 4.30
CA ASP A 15 26.56 -13.15 3.47
C ASP A 15 26.48 -11.74 4.09
N GLN A 16 27.47 -11.43 4.92
CA GLN A 16 27.64 -10.15 5.59
C GLN A 16 27.72 -9.00 4.57
N GLY A 17 28.15 -9.26 3.33
CA GLY A 17 28.19 -8.25 2.27
C GLY A 17 26.79 -7.81 1.84
N LEU A 18 25.92 -8.78 1.55
CA LEU A 18 24.51 -8.55 1.19
C LEU A 18 23.67 -7.98 2.34
N LEU A 19 24.00 -8.37 3.58
CA LEU A 19 23.39 -7.77 4.77
C LEU A 19 23.89 -6.32 4.95
N THR A 20 25.19 -6.07 4.86
CA THR A 20 25.80 -4.74 4.99
C THR A 20 25.33 -3.80 3.88
N GLU A 21 25.23 -4.25 2.64
CA GLU A 21 24.69 -3.48 1.51
C GLU A 21 23.20 -3.13 1.70
N ARG A 22 22.41 -4.02 2.31
CA ARG A 22 21.01 -3.75 2.71
C ARG A 22 20.88 -2.92 4.00
N LEU A 23 21.92 -2.89 4.84
CA LEU A 23 21.95 -2.25 6.16
C LEU A 23 22.57 -0.85 6.14
N THR A 24 23.48 -0.57 5.20
CA THR A 24 24.20 0.70 5.10
C THR A 24 23.45 1.69 4.22
N ASP A 25 22.19 1.95 4.54
CA ASP A 25 21.52 3.14 4.03
C ASP A 25 22.03 4.34 4.85
N ARG A 26 22.77 5.24 4.18
CA ARG A 26 23.06 6.59 4.66
C ARG A 26 21.74 7.18 5.16
N PHE A 27 21.63 7.70 6.39
CA PHE A 27 20.69 8.74 6.89
C PHE A 27 20.46 8.58 8.42
N GLN A 28 19.97 9.66 9.06
CA GLN A 28 19.97 9.98 10.51
C GLN A 28 19.84 8.81 11.51
N PRO A 29 20.50 8.90 12.69
CA PRO A 29 20.69 7.73 13.55
C PRO A 29 19.39 7.33 14.23
N LEU A 30 18.80 6.22 13.75
CA LEU A 30 17.91 5.40 14.57
C LEU A 30 18.70 4.87 15.77
N SER A 31 18.03 4.68 16.91
CA SER A 31 18.61 3.96 18.04
C SER A 31 19.04 2.55 17.63
N GLU A 32 20.01 1.95 18.32
CA GLU A 32 20.44 0.57 18.04
C GLU A 32 19.27 -0.43 18.09
N VAL A 33 18.33 -0.22 19.02
CA VAL A 33 17.11 -1.03 19.16
C VAL A 33 16.18 -0.86 17.95
N ALA A 34 15.97 0.38 17.48
CA ALA A 34 15.16 0.64 16.29
C ALA A 34 15.79 0.10 15.01
N GLN A 35 17.11 0.16 14.87
CA GLN A 35 17.84 -0.46 13.75
C GLN A 35 17.61 -1.97 13.72
N ARG A 36 17.72 -2.63 14.88
CA ARG A 36 17.45 -4.06 15.04
C ARG A 36 16.02 -4.41 14.62
N TYR A 37 15.01 -3.72 15.16
CA TYR A 37 13.60 -3.98 14.84
C TYR A 37 13.28 -3.75 13.35
N ARG A 38 13.87 -2.73 12.72
CA ARG A 38 13.72 -2.51 11.27
C ARG A 38 14.29 -3.68 10.46
N LEU A 39 15.45 -4.20 10.84
CA LEU A 39 16.06 -5.35 10.17
C LEU A 39 15.17 -6.60 10.30
N GLU A 40 14.69 -6.87 11.51
CA GLU A 40 13.75 -7.99 11.77
C GLU A 40 12.48 -7.84 10.93
N ALA A 41 11.89 -6.63 10.87
CA ALA A 41 10.71 -6.35 10.06
C ALA A 41 10.95 -6.55 8.55
N LYS A 42 12.08 -6.05 8.01
CA LYS A 42 12.47 -6.27 6.60
C LYS A 42 12.60 -7.75 6.26
N TYR A 43 13.13 -8.55 7.19
CA TYR A 43 13.27 -9.98 7.00
C TYR A 43 11.91 -10.69 6.97
N LEU A 44 11.02 -10.35 7.90
CA LEU A 44 9.65 -10.87 7.91
C LEU A 44 8.92 -10.53 6.59
N LEU A 45 9.10 -9.31 6.08
CA LEU A 45 8.52 -8.87 4.80
C LEU A 45 9.08 -9.58 3.58
N ALA A 46 10.34 -10.02 3.59
CA ALA A 46 10.93 -10.72 2.45
C ALA A 46 10.30 -12.11 2.20
N GLY A 47 9.58 -12.66 3.19
CA GLY A 47 8.82 -13.90 3.05
C GLY A 47 7.40 -13.71 2.51
N GLU A 48 6.90 -12.48 2.36
CA GLU A 48 5.55 -12.19 1.90
C GLU A 48 5.48 -11.86 0.39
N VAL A 49 4.30 -12.03 -0.21
CA VAL A 49 4.06 -11.79 -1.65
C VAL A 49 3.62 -10.34 -1.88
N GLN A 50 4.35 -9.60 -2.71
CA GLN A 50 4.06 -8.20 -3.05
C GLN A 50 2.93 -8.00 -4.09
N PRO A 51 2.23 -6.84 -4.10
CA PRO A 51 2.40 -5.63 -3.26
C PRO A 51 1.54 -5.62 -1.99
N TYR A 52 1.93 -4.78 -1.03
CA TYR A 52 1.36 -4.71 0.32
C TYR A 52 0.39 -3.55 0.48
N SER A 53 -0.92 -3.79 0.42
CA SER A 53 -1.93 -2.75 0.76
C SER A 53 -1.81 -2.21 2.20
N SER A 54 -1.16 -2.96 3.07
CA SER A 54 -0.68 -2.56 4.38
C SER A 54 0.35 -3.59 4.86
N ILE A 55 1.27 -3.17 5.70
CA ILE A 55 2.20 -4.05 6.40
C ILE A 55 1.69 -4.22 7.83
N VAL A 56 1.40 -5.46 8.23
CA VAL A 56 1.03 -5.78 9.60
C VAL A 56 1.93 -6.91 10.08
N LEU A 57 2.85 -6.60 11.00
CA LEU A 57 3.84 -7.54 11.48
C LEU A 57 3.72 -7.73 12.98
N THR A 58 4.01 -8.93 13.45
CA THR A 58 4.12 -9.23 14.87
C THR A 58 5.43 -9.93 15.19
N HIS A 59 6.01 -9.60 16.36
CA HIS A 59 7.22 -10.23 16.84
C HIS A 59 7.31 -10.18 18.37
N SER A 60 7.55 -11.32 19.01
CA SER A 60 7.52 -11.47 20.47
C SER A 60 8.62 -10.71 21.20
N HIS A 61 9.73 -10.39 20.52
CA HIS A 61 10.89 -9.72 21.13
C HIS A 61 10.85 -8.19 21.02
N TRP A 62 9.82 -7.62 20.39
CA TRP A 62 9.67 -6.17 20.26
C TRP A 62 8.99 -5.59 21.49
N SER A 63 9.74 -5.08 22.46
CA SER A 63 9.17 -4.55 23.72
C SER A 63 9.16 -3.03 23.82
N ASP A 64 10.01 -2.35 23.05
CA ASP A 64 10.17 -0.90 23.12
C ASP A 64 9.32 -0.17 22.07
N GLN A 65 8.22 0.45 22.53
CA GLN A 65 7.26 1.15 21.69
C GLN A 65 7.83 2.40 21.03
N ASP A 66 8.79 3.09 21.64
CA ASP A 66 9.37 4.31 21.04
C ASP A 66 10.30 3.95 19.87
N SER A 67 11.06 2.87 19.99
CA SER A 67 11.81 2.31 18.85
C SER A 67 10.88 1.77 17.77
N LEU A 68 9.80 1.06 18.13
CA LEU A 68 8.82 0.60 17.14
C LEU A 68 8.18 1.74 16.37
N GLN A 69 7.90 2.87 17.04
CA GLN A 69 7.39 4.07 16.38
C GLN A 69 8.35 4.58 15.31
N GLN A 70 9.65 4.68 15.60
CA GLN A 70 10.63 5.08 14.59
C GLN A 70 10.66 4.11 13.40
N VAL A 71 10.53 2.80 13.66
CA VAL A 71 10.50 1.77 12.61
C VAL A 71 9.24 1.89 11.77
N VAL A 72 8.05 2.05 12.37
CA VAL A 72 6.78 2.28 11.64
C VAL A 72 6.94 3.45 10.68
N PHE A 73 7.42 4.60 11.18
CA PHE A 73 7.58 5.78 10.33
C PHE A 73 8.50 5.54 9.14
N LYS A 74 9.60 4.81 9.36
CA LYS A 74 10.57 4.48 8.31
C LYS A 74 10.04 3.45 7.33
N LEU A 75 9.39 2.41 7.81
CA LEU A 75 8.78 1.41 6.95
C LEU A 75 7.63 2.01 6.15
N GLU A 76 6.85 2.96 6.66
CA GLU A 76 5.83 3.60 5.82
C GLU A 76 6.46 4.52 4.77
N GLN A 77 7.53 5.26 5.12
CA GLN A 77 8.28 6.08 4.15
C GLN A 77 8.91 5.22 3.06
N GLU A 78 9.50 4.09 3.44
CA GLU A 78 10.10 3.14 2.52
C GLU A 78 9.01 2.46 1.71
N TYR A 79 7.99 1.93 2.41
CA TYR A 79 6.72 1.23 2.11
C TYR A 79 5.68 1.82 1.15
N GLY A 80 5.52 3.15 1.17
CA GLY A 80 4.34 3.80 0.58
C GLY A 80 2.99 3.23 1.05
N CYS A 81 2.91 2.61 2.24
CA CYS A 81 1.69 1.97 2.73
C CYS A 81 1.59 2.03 4.26
N PRO A 82 0.38 1.87 4.84
CA PRO A 82 0.21 1.82 6.29
C PRO A 82 1.00 0.67 6.91
N VAL A 83 1.74 0.94 7.99
CA VAL A 83 2.50 -0.05 8.74
C VAL A 83 1.97 -0.12 10.16
N ILE A 84 1.64 -1.33 10.60
CA ILE A 84 1.31 -1.64 11.97
C ILE A 84 2.28 -2.70 12.50
N LEU A 85 2.95 -2.41 13.61
CA LEU A 85 3.84 -3.35 14.29
C LEU A 85 3.25 -3.72 15.64
N ILE A 86 3.19 -5.03 15.94
CA ILE A 86 2.69 -5.58 17.20
C ILE A 86 3.81 -6.35 17.88
N GLY A 87 4.28 -5.83 19.00
CA GLY A 87 5.34 -6.42 19.78
C GLY A 87 4.89 -7.34 20.91
N ALA A 88 5.79 -7.51 21.87
CA ALA A 88 5.60 -8.30 23.08
C ALA A 88 4.32 -7.91 23.81
N GLU A 89 3.63 -8.91 24.37
CA GLU A 89 2.39 -8.73 25.14
C GLU A 89 1.23 -8.07 24.37
N GLY A 90 1.33 -7.98 23.04
CA GLY A 90 0.34 -7.31 22.19
C GLY A 90 0.48 -5.79 22.13
N ARG A 91 1.56 -5.21 22.68
CA ARG A 91 1.85 -3.78 22.58
C ARG A 91 2.24 -3.43 21.16
N GLY A 92 1.53 -2.53 20.52
CA GLY A 92 1.79 -2.16 19.13
C GLY A 92 1.81 -0.66 18.89
N ILE A 93 2.25 -0.31 17.69
CA ILE A 93 2.33 1.06 17.17
C ILE A 93 1.73 1.10 15.76
N VAL A 94 0.99 2.17 15.52
CA VAL A 94 0.64 2.69 14.19
C VAL A 94 0.92 4.20 14.17
N LYS A 95 1.03 4.85 13.01
CA LYS A 95 1.15 6.32 12.99
C LYS A 95 -0.09 7.02 13.56
N PRO A 96 0.05 8.19 14.20
CA PRO A 96 -1.08 8.96 14.76
C PRO A 96 -2.20 9.28 13.74
N ASP A 97 -1.83 9.64 12.51
CA ASP A 97 -2.75 9.95 11.40
C ASP A 97 -3.43 8.71 10.79
N ARG A 98 -3.13 7.53 11.34
CA ARG A 98 -3.72 6.23 11.01
C ARG A 98 -4.49 5.65 12.20
N SER A 99 -4.76 6.44 13.24
CA SER A 99 -5.54 6.04 14.43
C SER A 99 -6.94 5.51 14.11
N PHE A 100 -7.55 5.89 12.98
CA PHE A 100 -8.81 5.31 12.50
C PHE A 100 -8.74 3.79 12.27
N LEU A 101 -7.54 3.22 12.04
CA LEU A 101 -7.34 1.77 11.96
C LEU A 101 -7.58 1.11 13.32
N LEU A 102 -7.26 1.78 14.43
CA LEU A 102 -7.49 1.28 15.78
C LEU A 102 -8.99 1.20 16.09
N GLU A 103 -9.78 2.14 15.57
CA GLU A 103 -11.24 2.13 15.70
C GLU A 103 -11.86 0.86 15.11
N GLN A 104 -11.32 0.37 13.98
CA GLN A 104 -11.78 -0.85 13.28
C GLN A 104 -11.65 -2.13 14.10
N VAL A 105 -10.79 -2.12 15.12
CA VAL A 105 -10.51 -3.27 15.99
C VAL A 105 -10.69 -2.93 17.47
N SER A 106 -11.34 -1.81 17.79
CA SER A 106 -11.48 -1.28 19.16
C SER A 106 -11.96 -2.32 20.18
N SER A 107 -12.89 -3.20 19.80
CA SER A 107 -13.39 -4.29 20.65
C SER A 107 -12.34 -5.36 21.04
N TRP A 108 -11.19 -5.41 20.36
CA TRP A 108 -10.10 -6.35 20.60
C TRP A 108 -8.87 -5.69 21.24
N LEU A 109 -8.90 -4.37 21.43
CA LEU A 109 -7.88 -3.61 22.13
C LEU A 109 -8.19 -3.59 23.62
N LYS A 110 -7.13 -3.68 24.45
CA LYS A 110 -7.19 -3.38 25.88
C LYS A 110 -7.16 -1.87 26.11
N GLU A 111 -6.32 -1.17 25.35
CA GLU A 111 -6.14 0.28 25.41
C GLU A 111 -5.56 0.80 24.09
N TRP A 112 -5.82 2.08 23.80
CA TRP A 112 -5.17 2.81 22.71
C TRP A 112 -5.12 4.31 22.98
N HIS A 113 -4.14 4.97 22.35
CA HIS A 113 -3.82 6.37 22.54
C HIS A 113 -3.80 7.12 21.20
N LYS A 114 -4.01 8.44 21.24
CA LYS A 114 -4.04 9.29 20.04
C LYS A 114 -2.71 9.39 19.30
N ASP A 115 -1.60 9.07 19.98
CA ASP A 115 -0.26 9.00 19.39
C ASP A 115 0.00 7.69 18.64
N GLY A 116 -1.02 6.81 18.54
CA GLY A 116 -0.95 5.56 17.79
C GLY A 116 -0.39 4.37 18.58
N LYS A 117 -0.09 4.53 19.88
CA LYS A 117 0.24 3.42 20.77
C LYS A 117 -1.03 2.65 21.13
N PHE A 118 -0.95 1.32 21.14
CA PHE A 118 -2.08 0.46 21.51
C PHE A 118 -1.63 -0.85 22.16
N VAL A 119 -2.58 -1.55 22.80
CA VAL A 119 -2.38 -2.91 23.30
C VAL A 119 -3.52 -3.81 22.84
N VAL A 120 -3.18 -4.87 22.09
CA VAL A 120 -4.11 -5.91 21.65
C VAL A 120 -4.18 -7.02 22.71
N GLN A 121 -5.35 -7.62 22.89
CA GLN A 121 -5.45 -8.85 23.68
C GLN A 121 -4.65 -9.97 23.01
N PRO A 122 -3.71 -10.67 23.68
CA PRO A 122 -2.84 -11.66 23.03
C PRO A 122 -3.57 -12.71 22.18
N GLN A 123 -4.71 -13.21 22.67
CA GLN A 123 -5.58 -14.16 21.97
C GLN A 123 -6.32 -13.59 20.74
N LYS A 124 -6.21 -12.29 20.49
CA LYS A 124 -6.85 -11.57 19.39
C LYS A 124 -5.85 -11.05 18.35
N ILE A 125 -4.55 -11.22 18.55
CA ILE A 125 -3.50 -10.69 17.66
C ILE A 125 -3.75 -11.14 16.21
N ASP A 126 -3.93 -12.44 15.97
CA ASP A 126 -4.16 -12.94 14.61
C ASP A 126 -5.45 -12.39 13.99
N GLN A 127 -6.52 -12.24 14.79
CA GLN A 127 -7.81 -11.69 14.34
C GLN A 127 -7.70 -10.21 13.95
N VAL A 128 -6.92 -9.45 14.72
CA VAL A 128 -6.61 -8.04 14.47
C VAL A 128 -5.80 -7.91 13.18
N ILE A 129 -4.75 -8.73 13.01
CA ILE A 129 -3.91 -8.75 11.81
C ILE A 129 -4.75 -9.02 10.57
N ASP A 130 -5.58 -10.05 10.60
CA ASP A 130 -6.47 -10.40 9.49
C ASP A 130 -7.48 -9.29 9.19
N ARG A 131 -8.05 -8.66 10.22
CA ARG A 131 -8.99 -7.56 10.05
C ARG A 131 -8.35 -6.35 9.40
N TRP A 132 -7.15 -5.96 9.82
CA TRP A 132 -6.42 -4.85 9.19
C TRP A 132 -5.98 -5.18 7.78
N ARG A 133 -5.46 -6.38 7.53
CA ARG A 133 -5.12 -6.81 6.15
C ARG A 133 -6.35 -6.75 5.23
N LYS A 134 -7.52 -7.21 5.70
CA LYS A 134 -8.78 -7.12 4.94
C LYS A 134 -9.27 -5.69 4.77
N PHE A 135 -9.21 -4.88 5.82
CA PHE A 135 -9.66 -3.49 5.82
C PHE A 135 -8.79 -2.61 4.92
N CYS A 136 -7.47 -2.81 4.97
CA CYS A 136 -6.52 -2.08 4.15
C CYS A 136 -6.44 -2.62 2.71
N ARG A 137 -6.97 -3.82 2.44
CA ARG A 137 -6.95 -4.42 1.08
C ARG A 137 -7.44 -3.50 -0.05
N PRO A 138 -8.50 -2.68 0.12
CA PRO A 138 -8.92 -1.72 -0.90
C PRO A 138 -7.95 -0.54 -1.06
N TYR A 139 -7.18 -0.21 -0.01
CA TYR A 139 -6.11 0.78 -0.01
C TYR A 139 -4.87 0.16 -0.67
N ARG A 140 -4.85 0.08 -2.01
CA ARG A 140 -3.67 -0.40 -2.73
C ARG A 140 -2.45 0.46 -2.39
N SER A 141 -1.34 -0.19 -2.02
CA SER A 141 -0.04 0.47 -1.98
C SER A 141 0.41 0.74 -3.40
N SER A 142 0.28 1.99 -3.81
CA SER A 142 1.08 2.59 -4.85
C SER A 142 2.54 2.56 -4.42
N TYR A 143 3.38 1.84 -5.15
CA TYR A 143 4.79 2.18 -5.25
C TYR A 143 5.02 2.58 -6.71
N THR A 144 5.59 3.73 -7.07
CA THR A 144 6.45 4.70 -6.39
C THR A 144 6.10 6.09 -6.95
N ASN A 145 6.21 7.13 -6.12
CA ASN A 145 6.17 8.58 -6.41
C ASN A 145 4.89 9.38 -6.20
N ASN A 146 3.73 8.79 -5.95
CA ASN A 146 2.59 9.54 -5.44
C ASN A 146 1.70 8.57 -4.65
N ASP A 147 1.33 8.92 -3.42
CA ASP A 147 0.19 8.32 -2.72
C ASP A 147 -1.07 8.64 -3.54
N LEU A 148 -1.28 7.91 -4.64
CA LEU A 148 -2.41 8.10 -5.52
C LEU A 148 -3.65 7.57 -4.78
N LYS A 149 -4.31 8.45 -4.03
CA LYS A 149 -5.58 8.14 -3.35
C LYS A 149 -6.65 7.89 -4.41
N ILE A 150 -6.90 6.61 -4.72
CA ILE A 150 -7.96 6.20 -5.64
C ILE A 150 -9.31 6.38 -4.93
N GLU A 151 -10.10 7.33 -5.40
CA GLU A 151 -11.39 7.68 -4.81
C GLU A 151 -12.49 6.68 -5.20
N ALA A 152 -12.39 6.06 -6.38
CA ALA A 152 -13.30 5.00 -6.78
C ALA A 152 -12.68 4.03 -7.79
N ILE A 153 -13.09 2.76 -7.71
CA ILE A 153 -12.80 1.72 -8.68
C ILE A 153 -14.05 1.47 -9.53
N ILE A 154 -13.90 1.58 -10.84
CA ILE A 154 -14.96 1.44 -11.83
C ILE A 154 -14.66 0.19 -12.66
N PRO A 155 -15.60 -0.76 -12.76
CA PRO A 155 -15.45 -1.89 -13.69
C PRO A 155 -15.55 -1.43 -15.14
N TYR A 156 -14.66 -1.93 -16.02
CA TYR A 156 -14.65 -1.62 -17.46
C TYR A 156 -16.01 -1.80 -18.15
N ASP A 157 -16.70 -2.89 -17.84
CA ASP A 157 -18.01 -3.23 -18.38
C ASP A 157 -19.12 -2.27 -17.91
N ARG A 158 -18.90 -1.54 -16.81
CA ARG A 158 -19.87 -0.61 -16.21
C ARG A 158 -19.61 0.86 -16.48
N VAL A 159 -18.55 1.21 -17.20
CA VAL A 159 -18.31 2.62 -17.56
C VAL A 159 -19.46 3.15 -18.40
N MET A 160 -20.01 4.29 -17.99
CA MET A 160 -20.84 5.15 -18.83
C MET A 160 -20.33 6.59 -18.69
N ALA A 161 -20.37 7.37 -19.77
CA ALA A 161 -19.85 8.74 -19.74
C ALA A 161 -20.60 9.65 -18.75
N ASN A 162 -21.90 9.42 -18.59
CA ASN A 162 -22.71 10.14 -17.62
C ASN A 162 -22.30 9.81 -16.17
N ASP A 163 -21.96 8.54 -15.89
CA ASP A 163 -21.59 8.09 -14.55
C ASP A 163 -20.24 8.68 -14.11
N LEU A 164 -19.27 8.79 -15.03
CA LEU A 164 -17.97 9.42 -14.75
C LEU A 164 -18.12 10.92 -14.46
N ASN A 165 -19.01 11.62 -15.18
CA ASN A 165 -19.32 13.03 -14.92
C ASN A 165 -19.98 13.21 -13.55
N SER A 166 -20.99 12.39 -13.23
CA SER A 166 -21.67 12.43 -11.92
C SER A 166 -20.72 12.10 -10.77
N LEU A 167 -19.84 11.11 -10.95
CA LEU A 167 -18.84 10.73 -9.97
C LEU A 167 -17.83 11.85 -9.72
N TYR A 168 -17.32 12.47 -10.79
CA TYR A 168 -16.42 13.62 -10.67
C TYR A 168 -17.08 14.80 -9.96
N GLN A 169 -18.30 15.16 -10.35
CA GLN A 169 -19.05 16.27 -9.73
C GLN A 169 -19.36 16.01 -8.24
N THR A 170 -19.51 14.75 -7.85
CA THR A 170 -19.76 14.36 -6.46
C THR A 170 -18.50 14.46 -5.61
N VAL A 171 -17.34 14.10 -6.14
CA VAL A 171 -16.10 13.97 -5.37
C VAL A 171 -15.25 15.24 -5.41
N ALA A 172 -15.10 15.86 -6.58
CA ALA A 172 -14.18 16.98 -6.80
C ALA A 172 -14.39 18.20 -5.86
N PRO A 173 -15.62 18.60 -5.48
CA PRO A 173 -15.82 19.76 -4.60
C PRO A 173 -15.26 19.58 -3.18
N PHE A 174 -15.00 18.34 -2.76
CA PHE A 174 -14.55 18.01 -1.40
C PHE A 174 -13.06 17.71 -1.32
N MET A 175 -12.32 17.95 -2.41
CA MET A 175 -10.90 17.59 -2.50
C MET A 175 -10.01 18.80 -2.76
N THR A 176 -8.87 18.83 -2.08
CA THR A 176 -7.79 19.80 -2.31
C THR A 176 -6.92 19.42 -3.52
N GLU A 177 -6.95 18.16 -3.93
CA GLU A 177 -6.21 17.61 -5.06
C GLU A 177 -7.16 17.01 -6.11
N ARG A 178 -6.66 16.75 -7.32
CA ARG A 178 -7.49 16.15 -8.38
C ARG A 178 -7.88 14.72 -7.98
N PRO A 179 -9.17 14.36 -7.99
CA PRO A 179 -9.61 13.01 -7.67
C PRO A 179 -9.05 12.02 -8.68
N LEU A 180 -8.52 10.91 -8.16
CA LEU A 180 -8.02 9.81 -8.96
C LEU A 180 -9.02 8.68 -8.95
N PHE A 181 -9.18 8.04 -10.11
CA PHE A 181 -10.09 6.94 -10.34
C PHE A 181 -9.30 5.77 -10.89
N CYS A 182 -9.80 4.56 -10.66
CA CYS A 182 -9.25 3.35 -11.23
C CYS A 182 -10.30 2.70 -12.12
N LEU A 183 -9.96 2.47 -13.38
CA LEU A 183 -10.75 1.70 -14.30
C LEU A 183 -10.18 0.28 -14.37
N SER A 184 -10.91 -0.68 -13.81
CA SER A 184 -10.43 -2.05 -13.65
C SER A 184 -10.79 -2.95 -14.82
N SER A 185 -9.96 -3.96 -15.08
CA SER A 185 -10.19 -5.00 -16.10
C SER A 185 -10.32 -4.48 -17.53
N VAL A 186 -9.62 -3.41 -17.86
CA VAL A 186 -9.57 -2.86 -19.23
C VAL A 186 -8.78 -3.81 -20.13
N PRO A 187 -9.31 -4.24 -21.28
CA PRO A 187 -8.53 -5.00 -22.24
C PRO A 187 -7.28 -4.23 -22.66
N MET A 188 -6.11 -4.89 -22.69
CA MET A 188 -4.84 -4.24 -23.00
C MET A 188 -4.91 -3.50 -24.36
N PRO A 189 -4.80 -2.15 -24.37
CA PRO A 189 -4.91 -1.34 -25.58
C PRO A 189 -3.73 -1.59 -26.51
N ARG A 190 -4.02 -1.61 -27.82
CA ARG A 190 -2.98 -1.69 -28.88
C ARG A 190 -2.50 -0.31 -29.34
N GLU A 191 -3.16 0.74 -28.87
CA GLU A 191 -2.98 2.12 -29.31
C GLU A 191 -2.50 3.00 -28.15
N LYS A 192 -1.85 4.14 -28.47
CA LYS A 192 -1.41 5.11 -27.46
C LYS A 192 -2.57 5.80 -26.74
N ILE A 193 -3.75 5.83 -27.35
CA ILE A 193 -4.97 6.37 -26.76
C ILE A 193 -5.88 5.18 -26.47
N VAL A 194 -6.37 5.07 -25.25
CA VAL A 194 -7.34 4.04 -24.88
C VAL A 194 -8.72 4.64 -25.01
N ASN A 195 -9.48 4.24 -26.03
CA ASN A 195 -10.90 4.63 -26.10
C ASN A 195 -11.74 3.61 -25.32
N VAL A 196 -12.35 4.06 -24.23
CA VAL A 196 -13.32 3.26 -23.49
C VAL A 196 -14.68 3.92 -23.62
N LYS A 197 -15.54 3.29 -24.44
CA LYS A 197 -16.95 3.67 -24.63
C LYS A 197 -17.14 5.17 -24.93
N GLY A 198 -16.31 5.71 -25.82
CA GLY A 198 -16.39 7.10 -26.26
C GLY A 198 -15.61 8.11 -25.40
N ILE A 199 -14.93 7.65 -24.34
CA ILE A 199 -14.01 8.49 -23.56
C ILE A 199 -12.58 8.09 -23.93
N ASN A 200 -11.79 9.10 -24.28
CA ASN A 200 -10.37 8.92 -24.55
C ASN A 200 -9.60 8.98 -23.24
N PHE A 201 -8.72 8.00 -23.04
CA PHE A 201 -7.74 7.98 -21.96
C PHE A 201 -6.35 8.13 -22.56
N VAL A 202 -5.62 9.15 -22.11
CA VAL A 202 -4.30 9.52 -22.64
C VAL A 202 -3.25 9.44 -21.55
N TRP A 203 -2.01 9.15 -21.89
CA TRP A 203 -0.92 9.08 -20.92
C TRP A 203 -0.44 10.48 -20.54
N ALA A 204 -0.27 10.73 -19.23
CA ALA A 204 0.27 11.99 -18.71
C ALA A 204 1.74 12.20 -19.14
N GLU A 205 2.51 11.11 -19.22
CA GLU A 205 3.90 11.10 -19.68
C GLU A 205 4.13 9.94 -20.66
N GLN A 206 4.98 10.14 -21.68
CA GLN A 206 5.43 9.06 -22.56
C GLN A 206 6.36 8.12 -21.78
N LYS A 207 5.79 7.22 -20.99
CA LYS A 207 6.54 6.09 -20.45
C LYS A 207 6.68 5.05 -21.56
N ASP A 208 7.92 4.70 -21.89
CA ASP A 208 8.29 3.60 -22.81
C ASP A 208 7.95 2.23 -22.18
N GLN A 209 6.68 2.02 -21.83
CA GLN A 209 6.16 0.80 -21.21
C GLN A 209 5.55 -0.16 -22.24
N ALA A 210 5.62 0.16 -23.54
CA ALA A 210 4.96 -0.56 -24.62
C ALA A 210 5.36 -2.04 -24.71
N GLU A 211 6.57 -2.42 -24.30
CA GLU A 211 6.98 -3.84 -24.28
C GLU A 211 6.49 -4.60 -23.05
N THR A 212 6.49 -3.97 -21.87
CA THR A 212 5.99 -4.56 -20.61
C THR A 212 4.48 -4.78 -20.68
N LEU A 213 3.76 -3.82 -21.26
CA LEU A 213 2.31 -3.86 -21.42
C LEU A 213 1.85 -4.97 -22.37
N LYS A 214 2.60 -5.29 -23.44
CA LYS A 214 2.25 -6.36 -24.39
C LYS A 214 2.07 -7.75 -23.76
N ARG A 215 2.60 -7.98 -22.55
CA ARG A 215 2.50 -9.26 -21.84
C ARG A 215 1.20 -9.42 -21.03
N TRP A 216 0.43 -8.34 -20.84
CA TRP A 216 -0.77 -8.34 -20.01
C TRP A 216 -2.04 -8.44 -20.86
N GLN A 217 -2.99 -9.29 -20.46
CA GLN A 217 -4.27 -9.43 -21.18
C GLN A 217 -5.27 -8.34 -20.80
N LYS A 218 -5.26 -7.94 -19.53
CA LYS A 218 -6.11 -6.90 -18.95
C LYS A 218 -5.29 -6.03 -18.02
N ILE A 219 -5.71 -4.78 -17.87
CA ILE A 219 -5.08 -3.78 -17.00
C ILE A 219 -6.07 -2.99 -16.17
N ASP A 220 -5.58 -2.49 -15.07
CA ASP A 220 -6.23 -1.48 -14.26
C ASP A 220 -5.57 -0.13 -14.60
N LEU A 221 -6.37 0.84 -15.07
CA LEU A 221 -5.92 2.19 -15.43
C LEU A 221 -6.19 3.14 -14.27
N VAL A 222 -5.16 3.82 -13.77
CA VAL A 222 -5.33 4.92 -12.80
C VAL A 222 -5.29 6.25 -13.53
N PHE A 223 -6.31 7.08 -13.35
CA PHE A 223 -6.47 8.32 -14.10
C PHE A 223 -7.18 9.40 -13.28
N TYR A 224 -6.99 10.67 -13.65
CA TYR A 224 -7.91 11.75 -13.28
C TYR A 224 -8.73 12.18 -14.49
N LEU A 225 -9.90 12.76 -14.26
CA LEU A 225 -10.77 13.30 -15.31
C LEU A 225 -10.49 14.78 -15.55
N GLU A 226 -10.52 15.18 -16.82
CA GLU A 226 -10.45 16.58 -17.24
C GLU A 226 -11.38 16.85 -18.42
N LYS A 227 -11.78 18.12 -18.58
CA LYS A 227 -12.51 18.58 -19.77
C LYS A 227 -11.53 19.14 -20.78
N THR A 228 -11.61 18.62 -22.00
CA THR A 228 -10.92 19.18 -23.17
C THR A 228 -11.48 20.55 -23.54
N GLN A 229 -10.77 21.28 -24.41
CA GLN A 229 -11.23 22.56 -24.98
C GLN A 229 -12.58 22.45 -25.71
N LYS A 230 -12.95 21.24 -26.16
CA LYS A 230 -14.23 20.94 -26.81
C LYS A 230 -15.34 20.52 -25.83
N SER A 231 -15.13 20.71 -24.52
CA SER A 231 -16.05 20.28 -23.45
C SER A 231 -16.32 18.78 -23.40
N GLN A 232 -15.48 17.96 -24.03
CA GLN A 232 -15.54 16.50 -23.92
C GLN A 232 -14.69 16.03 -22.73
N TRP A 233 -15.20 15.05 -21.98
CA TRP A 233 -14.46 14.39 -20.90
C TRP A 233 -13.34 13.52 -21.45
N GLN A 234 -12.17 13.63 -20.83
CA GLN A 234 -10.98 12.85 -21.11
C GLN A 234 -10.39 12.34 -19.80
N GLY A 235 -9.90 11.11 -19.78
CA GLY A 235 -9.11 10.58 -18.67
C GLY A 235 -7.62 10.77 -18.95
N THR A 236 -6.87 11.29 -17.99
CA THR A 236 -5.41 11.35 -18.09
C THR A 236 -4.81 10.30 -17.17
N ILE A 237 -4.24 9.26 -17.80
CA ILE A 237 -3.64 8.09 -17.18
C ILE A 237 -2.34 8.51 -16.51
N VAL A 238 -2.29 8.27 -15.21
CA VAL A 238 -1.11 8.52 -14.37
C VAL A 238 -0.37 7.23 -14.06
N ASP A 239 -1.07 6.08 -14.09
CA ASP A 239 -0.47 4.77 -13.85
C ASP A 239 -1.27 3.60 -14.46
N VAL A 240 -0.61 2.47 -14.68
CA VAL A 240 -1.20 1.24 -15.25
C VAL A 240 -0.61 -0.02 -14.64
N GLU A 241 -1.48 -0.95 -14.24
CA GLU A 241 -1.10 -2.24 -13.64
C GLU A 241 -1.78 -3.42 -14.35
N PRO A 242 -1.21 -4.64 -14.32
CA PRO A 242 -1.92 -5.83 -14.80
C PRO A 242 -3.14 -6.13 -13.92
N THR A 243 -4.29 -6.37 -14.54
CA THR A 243 -5.48 -6.84 -13.82
C THR A 243 -5.20 -8.22 -13.28
N ARG A 244 -5.28 -8.37 -11.95
CA ARG A 244 -5.21 -9.67 -11.30
C ARG A 244 -6.59 -10.32 -11.41
N ASP A 245 -6.77 -11.25 -12.35
CA ASP A 245 -8.03 -11.97 -12.54
C ASP A 245 -8.51 -12.61 -11.22
N GLY A 246 -9.48 -11.95 -10.58
CA GLY A 246 -10.64 -12.64 -10.01
C GLY A 246 -10.43 -13.56 -8.80
N ARG A 247 -9.51 -13.29 -7.87
CA ARG A 247 -9.68 -13.76 -6.48
C ARG A 247 -9.86 -12.58 -5.54
N ILE A 248 -11.06 -12.03 -5.57
CA ILE A 248 -11.67 -11.36 -4.43
C ILE A 248 -12.17 -12.52 -3.53
N PRO A 249 -11.50 -12.90 -2.41
CA PRO A 249 -12.16 -13.73 -1.43
C PRO A 249 -13.24 -12.86 -0.79
N VAL A 250 -14.46 -13.34 -0.94
CA VAL A 250 -15.63 -12.97 -0.16
C VAL A 250 -15.31 -13.06 1.33
#